data_AF-A0A3N5B0Y6-F1
#
_entry.id   AF-A0A3N5B0Y6-F1
#
_cell.length_a   1.000
_cell.length_b   1.000
_cell.length_c   1.000
_cell.angle_alpha   90.00
_cell.angle_beta   90.00
_cell.angle_gamma   90.00
#
_symmetry.space_group_name_H-M   'P 1'
#
loop_
_entity.id
_entity.type
_entity.pdbx_description
1 polymer ?
#
loop_
_entity_poly.entity_id
_entity_poly.type
_entity_poly.pdbx_seq_one_letter_code
_entity_poly.pdbx_strand_id
1 'polypeptide(L)'
;MMAERISCPNCGASIVSTAAFCPECGHRQAKPGAGAATPPSGHIPAPPPPPGRPPTGEPPAGAPPPHFGPRPTPAKGFWAGLFDFGFTTFVTPKVIKFVYVVVTISIGLTWIYWLYLGFHASPSLGILVLVFGPLVALLWLIVYRIMLELAMVIFRIGADVHAINERNDLE
;
A
#
# COMPACT_ATOMS: atom_id res chain seq x y z
N MET A 1 15.73 -26.89 -15.17
CA MET A 1 16.26 -26.75 -13.79
C MET A 1 15.12 -26.22 -12.93
N MET A 2 14.55 -27.03 -12.05
CA MET A 2 13.46 -26.59 -11.17
C MET A 2 14.07 -25.86 -9.97
N ALA A 3 13.69 -24.60 -9.75
CA ALA A 3 14.15 -23.84 -8.60
C ALA A 3 13.47 -24.38 -7.33
N GLU A 4 14.28 -24.86 -6.38
CA GLU A 4 13.81 -25.30 -5.07
C GLU A 4 13.21 -24.10 -4.30
N ARG A 5 12.05 -24.32 -3.69
CA ARG A 5 11.36 -23.29 -2.88
C ARG A 5 11.54 -23.58 -1.40
N ILE A 6 11.89 -22.54 -0.66
CA ILE A 6 12.00 -22.53 0.80
C ILE A 6 10.99 -21.53 1.39
N SER A 7 10.63 -21.73 2.65
CA SER A 7 9.74 -20.80 3.35
C SER A 7 10.55 -19.71 4.05
N CYS A 8 10.12 -18.45 3.89
CA CYS A 8 10.77 -17.33 4.56
C CYS A 8 10.59 -17.45 6.09
N PRO A 9 11.66 -17.38 6.91
CA PRO A 9 11.56 -17.52 8.36
C PRO A 9 10.85 -16.34 9.04
N ASN A 10 10.72 -15.21 8.36
CA ASN A 10 10.10 -14.00 8.92
C ASN A 10 8.58 -13.92 8.66
N CYS A 11 8.12 -14.26 7.45
CA CYS A 11 6.71 -14.10 7.05
C CYS A 11 6.03 -15.37 6.53
N GLY A 12 6.75 -16.48 6.36
CA GLY A 12 6.21 -17.75 5.87
C GLY A 12 5.96 -17.84 4.36
N ALA A 13 6.26 -16.79 3.58
CA ALA A 13 6.08 -16.83 2.13
C ALA A 13 7.03 -17.83 1.45
N SER A 14 6.53 -18.53 0.41
CA SER A 14 7.33 -19.46 -0.39
C SER A 14 8.21 -18.70 -1.39
N ILE A 15 9.52 -18.72 -1.19
CA ILE A 15 10.50 -18.03 -2.05
C ILE A 15 11.46 -19.03 -2.69
N VAL A 16 12.10 -18.63 -3.80
CA VAL A 16 13.16 -19.45 -4.40
C VAL A 16 14.41 -19.40 -3.51
N SER A 17 15.09 -20.54 -3.33
CA SER A 17 16.25 -20.67 -2.44
C SER A 17 17.43 -19.77 -2.83
N THR A 18 17.48 -19.31 -4.08
CA THR A 18 18.50 -18.39 -4.60
C THR A 18 18.12 -16.90 -4.49
N ALA A 19 16.96 -16.57 -3.92
CA ALA A 19 16.56 -15.18 -3.70
C ALA A 19 17.47 -14.54 -2.64
N ALA A 20 18.00 -13.34 -2.91
CA ALA A 20 18.76 -12.59 -1.91
C ALA A 20 17.84 -11.92 -0.86
N PHE A 21 16.58 -11.68 -1.22
CA PHE A 21 15.58 -11.00 -0.39
C PHE A 21 14.19 -11.61 -0.65
N CYS A 22 13.33 -11.61 0.38
CA CYS A 22 11.93 -12.02 0.25
C CYS A 22 11.08 -10.88 -0.34
N PRO A 23 10.29 -11.08 -1.41
CA PRO A 23 9.49 -10.03 -2.03
C PRO A 23 8.28 -9.61 -1.20
N GLU A 24 7.81 -10.44 -0.27
CA GLU A 24 6.64 -10.14 0.56
C GLU A 24 6.99 -9.28 1.78
N CYS A 25 8.14 -9.52 2.41
CA CYS A 25 8.50 -8.87 3.68
C CYS A 25 9.87 -8.18 3.70
N GLY A 26 10.66 -8.28 2.62
CA GLY A 26 11.98 -7.66 2.51
C GLY A 26 13.11 -8.34 3.29
N HIS A 27 12.86 -9.43 4.01
CA HIS A 27 13.88 -10.11 4.81
C HIS A 27 15.00 -10.68 3.92
N ARG A 28 16.25 -10.30 4.22
CA ARG A 28 17.45 -10.76 3.51
C ARG A 28 17.70 -12.24 3.80
N GLN A 29 17.92 -13.02 2.75
CA GLN A 29 18.26 -14.44 2.86
C GLN A 29 19.77 -14.61 2.85
N ALA A 30 20.28 -15.43 3.76
CA ALA A 30 21.68 -15.83 3.76
C ALA A 30 21.90 -16.85 2.61
N LYS A 31 22.38 -16.38 1.46
CA LYS A 31 22.73 -17.25 0.33
C LYS A 31 23.88 -18.19 0.70
N PRO A 32 23.77 -19.51 0.47
CA PRO A 32 24.93 -20.39 0.42
C PRO A 32 25.72 -20.08 -0.87
N GLY A 33 26.94 -19.55 -0.74
CA GLY A 33 27.85 -19.33 -1.88
C GLY A 33 28.09 -17.87 -2.29
N ALA A 34 27.49 -16.89 -1.62
CA ALA A 34 27.95 -15.50 -1.73
C ALA A 34 29.09 -15.28 -0.72
N GLY A 35 30.32 -15.47 -1.19
CA GLY A 35 31.52 -15.09 -0.45
C GLY A 35 31.41 -13.66 0.08
N ALA A 36 31.95 -13.46 1.29
CA ALA A 36 31.95 -12.22 2.04
C ALA A 36 32.39 -11.04 1.16
N ALA A 37 31.43 -10.23 0.72
CA ALA A 37 31.66 -8.85 0.34
C ALA A 37 31.30 -8.00 1.56
N THR A 38 32.30 -7.81 2.42
CA THR A 38 32.31 -6.82 3.49
C THR A 38 32.01 -5.44 2.88
N PRO A 39 31.15 -4.61 3.48
CA PRO A 39 31.11 -3.19 3.11
C PRO A 39 32.50 -2.55 3.38
N PRO A 40 32.90 -1.51 2.65
CA PRO A 40 34.20 -0.87 2.85
C PRO A 40 34.28 -0.37 4.30
N SER A 41 35.08 -1.07 5.08
CA SER A 41 35.38 -0.76 6.47
C SER A 41 36.50 0.28 6.44
N GLY A 42 36.15 1.55 6.66
CA GLY A 42 37.14 2.55 7.04
C GLY A 42 37.93 2.03 8.24
N HIS A 43 39.25 2.19 8.23
CA HIS A 43 40.11 1.77 9.32
C HIS A 43 39.83 2.60 10.58
N ILE A 44 38.96 2.09 11.44
CA ILE A 44 38.86 2.51 12.83
C ILE A 44 39.76 1.55 13.61
N PRO A 45 40.78 2.03 14.35
CA PRO A 45 41.59 1.17 15.19
C PRO A 45 40.70 0.47 16.23
N ALA A 46 40.95 -0.83 16.43
CA ALA A 46 40.18 -1.66 17.35
C ALA A 46 40.22 -1.08 18.78
N PRO A 47 39.07 -0.98 19.48
CA PRO A 47 39.08 -0.59 20.88
C PRO A 47 39.78 -1.66 21.74
N PRO A 48 40.48 -1.28 22.82
CA PRO A 48 41.16 -2.21 23.72
C PRO A 48 40.15 -3.19 24.37
N PRO A 49 40.59 -4.41 24.73
CA PRO A 49 39.72 -5.40 25.35
C PRO A 49 39.11 -4.87 26.66
N PRO A 50 37.81 -5.07 26.90
CA PRO A 50 37.16 -4.62 28.13
C PRO A 50 37.75 -5.36 29.35
N PRO A 51 37.93 -4.70 30.49
CA PRO A 51 38.34 -5.34 31.74
C PRO A 51 37.37 -6.46 32.13
N GLY A 52 37.91 -7.55 32.69
CA GLY A 52 37.14 -8.72 33.11
C GLY A 52 35.95 -8.35 34.00
N ARG A 53 34.77 -8.91 33.69
CA ARG A 53 33.56 -8.68 34.48
C ARG A 53 33.72 -9.30 35.88
N PRO A 54 33.35 -8.59 36.96
CA PRO A 54 33.16 -9.20 38.27
C PRO A 54 31.95 -10.16 38.24
N PRO A 55 31.89 -11.16 39.14
CA PRO A 55 30.82 -12.14 39.15
C PRO A 55 29.57 -11.50 39.74
N THR A 56 28.57 -11.20 38.90
CA THR A 56 27.27 -10.69 39.35
C THR A 56 26.16 -11.67 38.99
N GLY A 57 25.67 -12.34 40.04
CA GLY A 57 24.39 -13.04 40.22
C GLY A 57 23.63 -13.55 39.00
N GLU A 58 23.54 -14.88 38.89
CA GLU A 58 22.48 -15.56 38.14
C GLU A 58 21.09 -15.08 38.60
N PRO A 59 20.22 -14.61 37.69
CA PRO A 59 18.82 -14.40 38.01
C PRO A 59 18.09 -15.74 38.13
N PRO A 60 17.06 -15.83 39.00
CA PRO A 60 16.35 -17.07 39.26
C PRO A 60 15.67 -17.60 37.99
N ALA A 61 15.97 -18.86 37.65
CA ALA A 61 15.33 -19.61 36.59
C ALA A 61 13.84 -19.81 36.94
N GLY A 62 12.95 -19.11 36.23
CA GLY A 62 11.51 -19.27 36.42
C GLY A 62 10.60 -18.17 35.90
N ALA A 63 11.13 -17.01 35.49
CA ALA A 63 10.30 -15.99 34.87
C ALA A 63 10.00 -16.34 33.39
N PRO A 64 8.73 -16.43 32.95
CA PRO A 64 8.43 -16.60 31.54
C PRO A 64 8.93 -15.37 30.75
N PRO A 65 9.51 -15.57 29.55
CA PRO A 65 10.02 -14.47 28.76
C PRO A 65 8.88 -13.50 28.41
N PRO A 66 9.13 -12.17 28.41
CA PRO A 66 8.14 -11.19 27.99
C PRO A 66 7.72 -11.49 26.54
N HIS A 67 6.45 -11.85 26.36
CA HIS A 67 5.85 -12.05 25.06
C HIS A 67 5.70 -10.69 24.35
N PHE A 68 6.75 -10.31 23.62
CA PHE A 68 6.69 -9.25 22.61
C PHE A 68 6.00 -9.80 21.34
N GLY A 69 4.72 -10.13 21.47
CA GLY A 69 3.85 -10.34 20.32
C GLY A 69 3.37 -9.00 19.76
N PRO A 70 3.09 -8.90 18.45
CA PRO A 70 2.37 -7.75 17.90
C PRO A 70 1.09 -7.55 18.69
N ARG A 71 0.96 -6.38 19.32
CA ARG A 71 -0.28 -5.99 20.00
C ARG A 71 -1.40 -6.05 18.97
N PRO A 72 -2.54 -6.72 19.23
CA PRO A 72 -3.67 -6.65 18.32
C PRO A 72 -4.08 -5.18 18.22
N THR A 73 -3.77 -4.56 17.08
CA THR A 73 -4.24 -3.22 16.78
C THR A 73 -5.75 -3.33 16.71
N PRO A 74 -6.50 -2.63 17.59
CA PRO A 74 -7.95 -2.61 17.45
C PRO A 74 -8.23 -2.13 16.04
N ALA A 75 -8.89 -2.99 15.26
CA ALA A 75 -9.33 -2.68 13.92
C ALA A 75 -10.29 -1.51 13.98
N LYS A 76 -9.75 -0.28 13.96
CA LYS A 76 -10.53 0.91 13.69
C LYS A 76 -11.04 0.72 12.26
N GLY A 77 -12.34 0.48 12.16
CA GLY A 77 -12.99 0.06 10.93
C GLY A 77 -12.63 0.98 9.77
N PHE A 78 -12.44 0.38 8.60
CA PHE A 78 -12.23 1.00 7.28
C PHE A 78 -13.00 2.32 7.08
N TRP A 79 -14.19 2.42 7.65
CA TRP A 79 -15.09 3.57 7.62
C TRP A 79 -14.61 4.80 8.41
N ALA A 80 -13.86 4.63 9.50
CA ALA A 80 -13.31 5.75 10.27
C ALA A 80 -12.19 6.51 9.53
N GLY A 81 -11.50 5.84 8.60
CA GLY A 81 -10.53 6.48 7.69
C GLY A 81 -11.15 7.02 6.40
N LEU A 82 -12.35 6.57 6.03
CA LEU A 82 -13.09 7.06 4.86
C LEU A 82 -13.72 8.44 5.08
N PHE A 83 -13.97 8.83 6.33
CA PHE A 83 -14.49 10.14 6.72
C PHE A 83 -13.41 11.03 7.39
N ASP A 84 -12.13 10.81 7.07
CA ASP A 84 -11.07 11.74 7.45
C ASP A 84 -11.00 12.88 6.43
N PHE A 85 -11.71 13.97 6.71
CA PHE A 85 -11.68 15.21 5.91
C PHE A 85 -10.36 15.99 6.07
N GLY A 86 -9.39 15.46 6.84
CA GLY A 86 -8.04 16.00 6.99
C GLY A 86 -7.03 15.18 6.17
N PHE A 87 -6.65 15.67 4.99
CA PHE A 87 -5.70 15.08 4.05
C PHE A 87 -4.26 14.88 4.61
N THR A 88 -4.08 14.02 5.62
CA THR A 88 -2.78 13.83 6.31
C THR A 88 -2.25 12.41 6.20
N THR A 89 -3.07 11.45 5.76
CA THR A 89 -2.64 10.06 5.54
C THR A 89 -2.81 9.70 4.06
N PHE A 90 -1.82 9.00 3.48
CA PHE A 90 -1.75 8.49 2.09
C PHE A 90 -2.91 7.54 1.69
N VAL A 91 -4.13 8.07 1.70
CA VAL A 91 -5.39 7.39 1.39
C VAL A 91 -5.72 7.53 -0.11
N THR A 92 -5.11 8.49 -0.78
CA THR A 92 -5.43 8.93 -2.13
C THR A 92 -5.29 7.86 -3.23
N PRO A 93 -4.20 7.05 -3.29
CA PRO A 93 -4.07 6.04 -4.35
C PRO A 93 -5.13 4.93 -4.27
N LYS A 94 -5.57 4.58 -3.05
CA LYS A 94 -6.62 3.58 -2.82
C LYS A 94 -8.01 4.15 -3.06
N VAL A 95 -8.24 5.41 -2.67
CA VAL A 95 -9.53 6.09 -2.84
C VAL A 95 -9.88 6.31 -4.30
N ILE A 96 -8.92 6.60 -5.20
CA ILE A 96 -9.23 6.81 -6.62
C ILE A 96 -9.94 5.61 -7.25
N LYS A 97 -9.52 4.37 -6.94
CA LYS A 97 -10.20 3.15 -7.44
C LYS A 97 -11.62 3.06 -6.91
N PHE A 98 -11.81 3.34 -5.63
CA PHE A 98 -13.12 3.33 -5.00
C PHE A 98 -14.05 4.41 -5.59
N VAL A 99 -13.58 5.65 -5.70
CA VAL A 99 -14.32 6.78 -6.27
C VAL A 99 -14.71 6.50 -7.71
N TYR A 100 -13.82 5.93 -8.52
CA TYR A 100 -14.15 5.55 -9.90
C TYR A 100 -15.32 4.56 -9.95
N VAL A 101 -15.31 3.52 -9.11
CA VAL A 101 -16.40 2.54 -9.03
C VAL A 101 -17.70 3.22 -8.58
N VAL A 102 -17.65 4.04 -7.54
CA VAL A 102 -18.83 4.77 -7.02
C VAL A 102 -19.41 5.70 -8.08
N VAL A 103 -18.58 6.52 -8.74
CA VAL A 103 -19.01 7.44 -9.81
C VAL A 103 -19.63 6.65 -10.97
N THR A 104 -19.01 5.54 -11.37
CA THR A 104 -19.54 4.70 -12.46
C THR A 104 -20.92 4.13 -12.13
N ILE A 105 -21.10 3.60 -10.92
CA ILE A 105 -22.39 3.09 -10.45
C ILE A 105 -23.41 4.22 -10.37
N SER A 106 -23.04 5.38 -9.80
CA SER A 106 -23.92 6.54 -9.67
C SER A 106 -24.40 7.07 -11.02
N ILE A 107 -23.54 7.10 -12.05
CA ILE A 107 -23.92 7.48 -13.42
C ILE A 107 -24.91 6.48 -14.00
N GLY A 108 -24.65 5.17 -13.83
CA GLY A 108 -25.57 4.12 -14.26
C GLY A 108 -26.95 4.23 -13.60
N LEU A 109 -26.99 4.43 -12.28
CA LEU A 109 -28.23 4.62 -11.53
C LEU A 109 -28.96 5.90 -11.96
N THR A 110 -28.23 6.99 -12.18
CA THR A 110 -28.80 8.25 -12.69
C THR A 110 -29.44 8.04 -14.06
N TRP A 111 -28.77 7.31 -14.96
CA TRP A 111 -29.34 6.99 -16.27
C TRP A 111 -30.61 6.13 -16.15
N ILE A 112 -30.61 5.08 -15.32
CA ILE A 112 -31.80 4.24 -15.07
C ILE A 112 -32.94 5.06 -14.47
N TYR A 113 -32.65 5.97 -13.54
CA TYR A 113 -33.64 6.86 -12.94
C TYR A 113 -34.29 7.78 -13.98
N TRP A 114 -33.48 8.41 -14.84
CA TRP A 114 -33.99 9.23 -15.95
C TRP A 114 -34.79 8.40 -16.96
N LEU A 115 -34.39 7.16 -17.19
CA LEU A 115 -35.12 6.24 -18.05
C LEU A 115 -36.52 5.93 -17.46
N TYR A 116 -36.58 5.60 -16.16
CA TYR A 116 -37.83 5.38 -15.45
C TYR A 116 -38.77 6.59 -15.51
N LEU A 117 -38.24 7.79 -15.17
CA LEU A 117 -39.02 9.02 -15.25
C LEU A 117 -39.49 9.33 -16.67
N GLY A 118 -38.64 9.06 -17.67
CA GLY A 118 -38.97 9.25 -19.08
C GLY A 118 -40.17 8.43 -19.50
N PHE A 119 -40.16 7.12 -19.23
CA PHE A 119 -41.30 6.24 -19.55
C PHE A 119 -42.56 6.54 -18.73
N HIS A 120 -42.40 7.02 -17.49
CA HIS A 120 -43.53 7.41 -16.64
C HIS A 120 -44.21 8.70 -17.12
N ALA A 121 -43.47 9.57 -17.82
CA ALA A 121 -44.02 10.79 -18.44
C ALA A 121 -44.61 10.51 -19.83
N SER A 122 -43.84 9.86 -20.71
CA SER A 122 -44.33 9.42 -22.02
C SER A 122 -43.43 8.36 -22.68
N PRO A 123 -43.99 7.42 -23.46
CA PRO A 123 -43.18 6.39 -24.13
C PRO A 123 -42.11 6.94 -25.08
N SER A 124 -42.39 8.06 -25.75
CA SER A 124 -41.46 8.69 -26.69
C SER A 124 -40.24 9.30 -26.00
N LEU A 125 -40.42 9.94 -24.83
CA LEU A 125 -39.31 10.46 -24.02
C LEU A 125 -38.44 9.31 -23.49
N GLY A 126 -39.06 8.21 -23.03
CA GLY A 126 -38.33 7.02 -22.61
C GLY A 126 -37.42 6.45 -23.70
N ILE A 127 -37.91 6.34 -24.94
CA ILE A 127 -37.12 5.87 -26.09
C ILE A 127 -35.96 6.83 -26.39
N LEU A 128 -36.18 8.14 -26.34
CA LEU A 128 -35.13 9.13 -26.58
C LEU A 128 -34.01 9.00 -25.52
N VAL A 129 -34.35 8.84 -24.24
CA VAL A 129 -33.39 8.61 -23.16
C VAL A 129 -32.68 7.25 -23.30
N LEU A 130 -33.35 6.22 -23.80
CA LEU A 130 -32.75 4.91 -24.04
C LEU A 130 -31.68 4.96 -25.14
N VAL A 131 -31.92 5.72 -26.21
CA VAL A 131 -31.02 5.82 -27.38
C VAL A 131 -29.87 6.80 -27.10
N PHE A 132 -30.17 7.99 -26.61
CA PHE A 132 -29.15 9.03 -26.38
C PHE A 132 -28.50 8.97 -25.00
N GLY A 133 -29.17 8.39 -24.01
CA GLY A 133 -28.67 8.32 -22.65
C GLY A 133 -27.34 7.58 -22.49
N PRO A 134 -27.09 6.44 -23.17
CA PRO A 134 -25.78 5.80 -23.15
C PRO A 134 -24.66 6.69 -23.68
N LEU A 135 -24.92 7.51 -24.72
CA LEU A 135 -23.94 8.45 -25.27
C LEU A 135 -23.61 9.55 -24.26
N VAL A 136 -24.64 10.10 -23.59
CA VAL A 136 -24.47 11.11 -22.53
C VAL A 136 -23.75 10.51 -21.31
N ALA A 137 -24.13 9.31 -20.88
CA ALA A 137 -23.49 8.61 -19.76
C ALA A 137 -22.01 8.30 -20.06
N LEU A 138 -21.69 7.89 -21.28
CA LEU A 138 -20.31 7.67 -21.72
C LEU A 138 -19.51 8.98 -21.69
N LEU A 139 -20.08 10.08 -22.18
CA LEU A 139 -19.42 11.39 -22.13
C LEU A 139 -19.13 11.81 -20.68
N TRP A 140 -20.09 11.64 -19.77
CA TRP A 140 -19.87 11.89 -18.34
C TRP A 140 -18.79 10.98 -17.75
N LEU A 141 -18.77 9.68 -18.09
CA LEU A 141 -17.71 8.77 -17.66
C LEU A 141 -16.33 9.21 -18.15
N ILE A 142 -16.23 9.68 -19.40
CA ILE A 142 -14.97 10.22 -19.95
C ILE A 142 -14.53 11.46 -19.17
N VAL A 143 -15.44 12.40 -18.91
CA VAL A 143 -15.12 13.61 -18.12
C VAL A 143 -14.63 13.23 -16.73
N TYR A 144 -15.35 12.38 -16.00
CA TYR A 144 -14.92 11.92 -14.69
C TYR A 144 -13.61 11.12 -14.75
N ARG A 145 -13.37 10.37 -15.83
CA ARG A 145 -12.11 9.65 -16.03
C ARG A 145 -10.93 10.61 -16.12
N ILE A 146 -11.05 11.64 -16.95
CA ILE A 146 -10.03 12.68 -17.13
C ILE A 146 -9.79 13.41 -15.81
N MET A 147 -10.84 13.75 -15.07
CA MET A 147 -10.72 14.43 -13.77
C MET A 147 -9.99 13.56 -12.73
N LEU A 148 -10.31 12.27 -12.66
CA LEU A 148 -9.65 11.34 -11.73
C LEU A 148 -8.19 11.06 -12.13
N GLU A 149 -7.89 11.00 -13.43
CA GLU A 149 -6.53 10.87 -13.94
C GLU A 149 -5.70 12.12 -13.62
N LEU A 150 -6.25 13.31 -13.84
CA LEU A 150 -5.63 14.57 -13.45
C LEU A 150 -5.37 14.63 -11.94
N ALA A 151 -6.37 14.27 -11.13
CA ALA A 151 -6.20 14.22 -9.68
C ALA A 151 -5.06 13.27 -9.28
N MET A 152 -5.02 12.06 -9.85
CA MET A 152 -3.96 11.08 -9.60
C MET A 152 -2.56 11.62 -9.93
N VAL A 153 -2.43 12.29 -11.08
CA VAL A 153 -1.16 12.89 -11.52
C VAL A 153 -0.69 13.97 -10.55
N ILE A 154 -1.58 14.85 -10.10
CA ILE A 154 -1.24 15.91 -9.13
C ILE A 154 -0.74 15.29 -7.82
N PHE A 155 -1.43 14.28 -7.29
CA PHE A 155 -1.01 13.61 -6.06
C PHE A 155 0.32 12.86 -6.21
N ARG A 156 0.56 12.25 -7.37
CA ARG A 156 1.83 11.59 -7.68
C ARG A 156 2.99 12.58 -7.68
N ILE A 157 2.81 13.74 -8.30
CA ILE A 157 3.84 14.80 -8.31
C ILE A 157 4.13 15.28 -6.89
N GLY A 158 3.10 15.47 -6.05
CA GLY A 158 3.29 15.84 -4.64
C GLY A 158 4.15 14.81 -3.88
N ALA A 159 3.91 13.52 -4.09
CA ALA A 159 4.72 12.46 -3.48
C ALA A 159 6.17 12.46 -4.01
N ASP A 160 6.36 12.65 -5.31
CA ASP A 160 7.69 12.70 -5.92
C ASP A 160 8.50 13.93 -5.44
N VAL A 161 7.86 15.08 -5.21
CA VAL A 161 8.49 16.30 -4.67
C VAL A 161 8.98 16.11 -3.23
N HIS A 162 8.19 15.46 -2.38
CA HIS A 162 8.60 15.17 -1.00
C HIS A 162 9.86 14.28 -0.95
N ALA A 163 9.96 13.29 -1.84
CA ALA A 163 11.12 12.40 -1.91
C ALA A 163 12.42 13.13 -2.33
N ILE A 164 12.31 14.20 -3.14
CA ILE A 164 13.47 15.01 -3.53
C ILE A 164 13.96 15.87 -2.36
N ASN A 165 13.03 16.45 -1.58
CA ASN A 165 13.40 17.28 -0.43
C ASN A 165 14.20 16.50 0.63
N GLU A 166 13.76 15.28 0.97
CA GLU A 166 14.47 14.43 1.94
C GLU A 166 15.90 14.06 1.49
N ARG A 167 16.15 13.95 0.18
CA ARG A 167 17.50 13.71 -0.33
C ARG A 167 18.40 14.94 -0.18
N ASN A 168 17.85 16.14 -0.41
CA ASN A 168 18.59 17.39 -0.36
C ASN A 168 18.99 17.78 1.08
N ASP A 169 18.23 17.33 2.09
CA ASP A 169 18.54 17.54 3.51
C ASP A 169 19.70 16.65 4.02
N LEU A 170 20.16 15.68 3.22
CA LEU A 170 21.24 14.74 3.57
C LEU A 170 22.60 15.11 2.94
N GLU A 171 22.64 16.12 2.07
CA GLU A 171 23.85 16.64 1.40
C GLU A 171 24.34 17.93 2.07
#